data_AF-A0A9E2PA03-F1
#
_entry.id   AF-A0A9E2PA03-F1
#
_cell.length_a   1.000
_cell.length_b   1.000
_cell.length_c   1.000
_cell.angle_alpha   90.00
_cell.angle_beta   90.00
_cell.angle_gamma   90.00
#
_symmetry.space_group_name_H-M   'P 1'
#
loop_
_entity.id
_entity.type
_entity.pdbx_description
1 polymer ?
#
loop_
_entity_poly.entity_id
_entity_poly.type
_entity_poly.pdbx_seq_one_letter_code
_entity_poly.pdbx_strand_id
1 'polypeptide(L)'
;METTVKNTLDNENGMIMVVVLIILVIVTILGLSASQTSVTEVQIATNERRLVSEFFNAEGGLIDTLERSPTWLDDAFLASETAPGGETAVNFVNPNVDFNADGIVDARVEVRCIESTGGAVPGLTAAANNVPVAAHITAPPEGSGNSLKNFVVRRYAVTVTSATGNTQTQAGVWKTFNKF
;
A
#
# COMPACT_ATOMS: atom_id res chain seq x y z
N MET A 1 -20.17 -26.09 75.87
CA MET A 1 -20.24 -25.11 74.76
C MET A 1 -18.87 -24.58 74.34
N GLU A 2 -17.81 -24.67 75.17
CA GLU A 2 -16.44 -24.25 74.77
C GLU A 2 -15.77 -25.15 73.72
N THR A 3 -16.07 -26.44 73.69
CA THR A 3 -15.45 -27.41 72.77
C THR A 3 -15.87 -27.25 71.31
N THR A 4 -17.06 -26.70 71.05
CA THR A 4 -17.58 -26.50 69.69
C THR A 4 -16.93 -25.29 69.01
N VAL A 5 -16.64 -24.23 69.76
CA VAL A 5 -15.97 -23.02 69.24
C VAL A 5 -14.51 -23.30 68.90
N LYS A 6 -13.82 -24.12 69.70
CA LYS A 6 -12.42 -24.50 69.46
C LYS A 6 -12.25 -25.30 68.16
N ASN A 7 -13.18 -26.21 67.85
CA ASN A 7 -13.20 -26.94 66.58
C ASN A 7 -13.57 -26.09 65.36
N THR A 8 -14.30 -24.99 65.53
CA THR A 8 -14.57 -24.03 64.44
C THR A 8 -13.37 -23.12 64.17
N LEU A 9 -12.57 -22.82 65.21
CA LEU A 9 -11.32 -22.06 65.09
C LEU A 9 -10.18 -22.91 64.51
N ASP A 10 -10.08 -24.21 64.80
CA ASP A 10 -9.06 -25.11 64.19
C ASP A 10 -9.29 -25.44 62.69
N ASN A 11 -10.28 -24.82 62.03
CA ASN A 11 -10.52 -24.92 60.58
C ASN A 11 -9.65 -23.93 59.75
N GLU A 12 -8.56 -23.42 60.31
CA GLU A 12 -7.63 -22.52 59.61
C GLU A 12 -6.89 -23.24 58.46
N ASN A 13 -6.66 -24.54 58.62
CA ASN A 13 -6.05 -25.38 57.58
C ASN A 13 -6.92 -25.48 56.31
N GLY A 14 -8.25 -25.44 56.44
CA GLY A 14 -9.17 -25.40 55.29
C GLY A 14 -9.18 -24.04 54.59
N MET A 15 -9.11 -22.95 55.36
CA MET A 15 -9.01 -21.58 54.85
C MET A 15 -7.71 -21.33 54.07
N ILE A 16 -6.58 -21.89 54.52
CA ILE A 16 -5.30 -21.82 53.80
C ILE A 16 -5.41 -22.46 52.41
N MET A 17 -6.10 -23.59 52.29
CA MET A 17 -6.34 -24.23 50.99
C MET A 17 -7.12 -23.32 50.04
N VAL A 18 -8.17 -22.66 50.53
CA VAL A 18 -8.98 -21.72 49.73
C VAL A 18 -8.15 -20.52 49.27
N VAL A 19 -7.33 -19.94 50.15
CA VAL A 19 -6.44 -18.82 49.80
C VAL A 19 -5.42 -19.23 48.74
N VAL A 20 -4.80 -20.42 48.88
CA VAL A 20 -3.86 -20.95 47.88
C VAL A 20 -4.53 -21.17 46.53
N LEU A 21 -5.77 -21.69 46.51
CA LEU A 21 -6.53 -21.86 45.27
C LEU A 21 -6.86 -20.52 44.60
N ILE A 22 -7.24 -19.50 45.38
CA ILE A 22 -7.50 -18.16 44.84
C ILE A 22 -6.23 -17.57 44.23
N ILE A 23 -5.09 -17.66 44.93
CA ILE A 23 -3.79 -17.20 44.42
C ILE A 23 -3.42 -17.96 43.14
N LEU A 24 -3.61 -19.28 43.12
CA LEU A 24 -3.36 -20.11 41.93
C LEU A 24 -4.21 -19.64 40.75
N VAL A 25 -5.51 -19.45 40.96
CA VAL A 25 -6.43 -18.96 39.91
C VAL A 25 -6.00 -17.59 39.39
N ILE A 26 -5.65 -16.65 40.28
CA ILE A 26 -5.16 -15.32 39.89
C ILE A 26 -3.89 -15.43 39.04
N VAL A 27 -2.90 -16.19 39.48
CA VAL A 27 -1.65 -16.40 38.74
C VAL A 27 -1.92 -17.08 37.40
N THR A 28 -2.87 -18.01 37.34
CA THR A 28 -3.25 -18.69 36.09
C THR A 28 -3.87 -17.71 35.09
N ILE A 29 -4.78 -16.85 35.55
CA ILE A 29 -5.39 -15.80 34.70
C ILE A 29 -4.33 -14.82 34.21
N LEU A 30 -3.39 -14.41 35.08
CA LEU A 30 -2.27 -13.54 34.69
C LEU A 30 -1.38 -14.22 33.64
N GLY A 31 -1.05 -15.51 33.81
CA GLY A 31 -0.28 -16.28 32.84
C GLY A 31 -0.97 -16.40 31.48
N LEU A 32 -2.29 -16.62 31.49
CA LEU A 32 -3.11 -16.67 30.27
C LEU A 32 -3.17 -15.29 29.59
N SER A 33 -3.38 -14.23 30.35
CA SER A 33 -3.44 -12.85 29.82
C SER A 33 -2.10 -12.42 29.22
N ALA A 34 -0.99 -12.73 29.89
CA ALA A 34 0.36 -12.49 29.36
C ALA A 34 0.59 -13.27 28.06
N SER A 35 0.18 -14.54 28.01
CA SER A 35 0.30 -15.39 26.82
C SER A 35 -0.53 -14.85 25.64
N GLN A 36 -1.76 -14.39 25.90
CA GLN A 36 -2.59 -13.75 24.88
C GLN A 36 -1.95 -12.47 24.34
N THR A 37 -1.37 -11.65 25.23
CA THR A 37 -0.67 -10.41 24.84
C THR A 37 0.49 -10.73 23.89
N SER A 38 1.34 -11.72 24.22
CA SER A 38 2.45 -12.13 23.35
C SER A 38 1.99 -12.63 21.98
N VAL A 39 0.89 -13.39 21.91
CA VAL A 39 0.32 -13.84 20.62
C VAL A 39 -0.13 -12.65 19.78
N THR A 40 -0.79 -11.67 20.41
CA THR A 40 -1.23 -10.46 19.69
C THR A 40 -0.05 -9.61 19.20
N GLU A 41 1.02 -9.48 19.99
CA GLU A 41 2.22 -8.75 19.59
C GLU A 41 2.90 -9.39 18.38
N VAL A 42 3.01 -10.73 18.37
CA VAL A 42 3.58 -11.46 17.22
C VAL A 42 2.73 -11.28 15.96
N GLN A 43 1.40 -11.29 16.09
CA GLN A 43 0.51 -11.03 14.96
C GLN A 43 0.66 -9.60 14.44
N ILE A 44 0.73 -8.61 15.32
CA ILE A 44 0.96 -7.21 14.96
C ILE A 44 2.31 -7.06 14.24
N ALA A 45 3.39 -7.59 14.80
CA ALA A 45 4.72 -7.52 14.21
C ALA A 45 4.79 -8.21 12.83
N THR A 46 4.07 -9.32 12.66
CA THR A 46 3.99 -10.01 11.37
C THR A 46 3.25 -9.18 10.34
N ASN A 47 2.13 -8.55 10.72
CA ASN A 47 1.37 -7.67 9.85
C ASN A 47 2.16 -6.42 9.46
N GLU A 48 2.86 -5.80 10.41
CA GLU A 48 3.73 -4.65 10.15
C GLU A 48 4.85 -5.00 9.17
N ARG A 49 5.53 -6.12 9.40
CA ARG A 49 6.57 -6.61 8.46
C ARG A 49 6.01 -6.83 7.06
N ARG A 50 4.81 -7.42 6.95
CA ARG A 50 4.15 -7.64 5.65
C ARG A 50 3.82 -6.31 4.97
N LEU A 51 3.24 -5.36 5.68
CA LEU A 51 2.89 -4.05 5.14
C LEU A 51 4.13 -3.31 4.62
N VAL A 52 5.23 -3.32 5.39
CA VAL A 52 6.49 -2.71 4.99
C VAL A 52 7.04 -3.38 3.72
N SER A 53 7.05 -4.71 3.67
CA SER A 53 7.49 -5.45 2.49
C SER A 53 6.62 -5.16 1.26
N GLU A 54 5.30 -5.11 1.43
CA GLU A 54 4.37 -4.81 0.33
C GLU A 54 4.51 -3.38 -0.19
N PHE A 55 4.77 -2.41 0.71
CA PHE A 55 5.07 -1.04 0.34
C PHE A 55 6.37 -0.94 -0.45
N PHE A 56 7.45 -1.59 0.00
CA PHE A 56 8.71 -1.63 -0.73
C PHE A 56 8.54 -2.25 -2.12
N ASN A 57 7.73 -3.30 -2.24
CA ASN A 57 7.47 -3.90 -3.54
C ASN A 57 6.69 -2.97 -4.49
N ALA A 58 5.69 -2.26 -3.95
CA ALA A 58 4.93 -1.28 -4.72
C ALA A 58 5.78 -0.07 -5.15
N GLU A 59 6.62 0.46 -4.24
CA GLU A 59 7.55 1.55 -4.54
C GLU A 59 8.64 1.12 -5.53
N GLY A 60 9.19 -0.09 -5.36
CA GLY A 60 10.15 -0.69 -6.31
C GLY A 60 9.57 -0.80 -7.71
N GLY A 61 8.34 -1.29 -7.84
CA GLY A 61 7.63 -1.35 -9.13
C GLY A 61 7.34 0.03 -9.72
N LEU A 62 7.10 1.04 -8.89
CA LEU A 62 6.96 2.44 -9.34
C LEU A 62 8.28 2.95 -9.92
N ILE A 63 9.39 2.80 -9.19
CA ILE A 63 10.70 3.27 -9.64
C ILE A 63 11.14 2.54 -10.93
N ASP A 64 10.99 1.22 -11.00
CA ASP A 64 11.29 0.43 -12.21
C ASP A 64 10.51 0.94 -13.44
N THR A 65 9.21 1.23 -13.26
CA THR A 65 8.36 1.76 -14.34
C THR A 65 8.82 3.14 -14.83
N LEU A 66 9.30 4.00 -13.92
CA LEU A 66 9.80 5.33 -14.27
C LEU A 66 11.15 5.25 -14.96
N GLU A 67 12.06 4.41 -14.47
CA GLU A 67 13.36 4.16 -15.10
C GLU A 67 13.18 3.57 -16.50
N ARG A 68 12.27 2.60 -16.64
CA ARG A 68 11.96 1.93 -17.91
C ARG A 68 10.86 2.64 -18.69
N SER A 69 10.75 3.96 -18.55
CA SER A 69 9.76 4.76 -19.28
C SER A 69 9.70 4.54 -20.79
N PRO A 70 10.80 4.26 -21.53
CA PRO A 70 10.73 3.96 -22.96
C PRO A 70 9.94 2.70 -23.31
N THR A 71 9.66 1.80 -22.36
CA THR A 71 8.91 0.56 -22.61
C THR A 71 7.40 0.77 -22.69
N TRP A 72 6.88 1.81 -22.03
CA TRP A 72 5.46 2.14 -22.02
C TRP A 72 5.14 3.47 -22.68
N LEU A 73 6.06 4.43 -22.62
CA LEU A 73 5.96 5.73 -23.29
C LEU A 73 6.65 5.66 -24.66
N ASP A 74 6.17 4.75 -25.49
CA ASP A 74 6.64 4.55 -26.86
C ASP A 74 5.85 5.40 -27.86
N ASP A 75 6.24 5.34 -29.13
CA ASP A 75 5.61 6.10 -30.20
C ASP A 75 4.12 5.72 -30.39
N ALA A 76 3.75 4.46 -30.12
CA ALA A 76 2.37 3.99 -30.24
C ALA A 76 1.48 4.58 -29.13
N PHE A 77 1.99 4.58 -27.89
CA PHE A 77 1.35 5.24 -26.76
C PHE A 77 1.16 6.73 -27.05
N LEU A 78 2.20 7.44 -27.49
CA LEU A 78 2.12 8.87 -27.81
C LEU A 78 1.18 9.17 -28.99
N ALA A 79 1.15 8.32 -30.01
CA ALA A 79 0.24 8.45 -31.14
C ALA A 79 -1.23 8.28 -30.72
N SER A 80 -1.51 7.28 -29.87
CA SER A 80 -2.87 7.05 -29.35
C SER A 80 -3.32 8.15 -28.38
N GLU A 81 -2.41 8.68 -27.56
CA GLU A 81 -2.65 9.81 -26.67
C GLU A 81 -3.05 11.09 -27.42
N THR A 82 -2.38 11.37 -28.54
CA THR A 82 -2.60 12.59 -29.34
C THR A 82 -3.82 12.52 -30.27
N ALA A 83 -4.43 11.34 -30.41
CA ALA A 83 -5.70 11.20 -31.13
C ALA A 83 -6.83 11.96 -30.39
N PRO A 84 -7.89 12.40 -31.10
CA PRO A 84 -9.03 13.04 -30.46
C PRO A 84 -9.64 12.16 -29.36
N GLY A 85 -9.63 12.65 -28.12
CA GLY A 85 -10.10 11.89 -26.94
C GLY A 85 -9.11 10.85 -26.40
N GLY A 86 -7.90 10.75 -26.97
CA GLY A 86 -6.86 9.81 -26.59
C GLY A 86 -6.46 9.90 -25.12
N GLU A 87 -6.37 11.12 -24.57
CA GLU A 87 -6.05 11.37 -23.16
C GLU A 87 -7.03 10.72 -22.16
N THR A 88 -8.26 10.40 -22.60
CA THR A 88 -9.29 9.75 -21.77
C THR A 88 -9.37 8.22 -21.93
N ALA A 89 -8.56 7.64 -22.83
CA ALA A 89 -8.64 6.24 -23.22
C ALA A 89 -7.30 5.50 -23.19
N VAL A 90 -6.19 6.20 -23.43
CA VAL A 90 -4.87 5.58 -23.47
C VAL A 90 -4.45 5.11 -22.08
N ASN A 91 -3.94 3.88 -22.03
CA ASN A 91 -3.41 3.28 -20.82
C ASN A 91 -2.27 2.33 -21.15
N PHE A 92 -1.46 2.08 -20.14
CA PHE A 92 -0.50 1.00 -20.12
C PHE A 92 -0.72 0.17 -18.85
N VAL A 93 -0.64 -1.15 -18.99
CA VAL A 93 -0.79 -2.08 -17.86
C VAL A 93 0.33 -3.11 -17.94
N ASN A 94 1.13 -3.20 -16.87
CA ASN A 94 2.01 -4.33 -16.65
C ASN A 94 1.56 -5.09 -15.39
N PRO A 95 0.90 -6.25 -15.54
CA PRO A 95 0.41 -7.03 -14.40
C PRO A 95 1.52 -7.78 -13.64
N ASN A 96 2.71 -7.93 -14.23
CA ASN A 96 3.74 -8.85 -13.79
C ASN A 96 5.08 -8.13 -13.61
N VAL A 97 5.14 -7.11 -12.77
CA VAL A 97 6.40 -6.45 -12.44
C VAL A 97 7.14 -7.30 -11.42
N ASP A 98 8.33 -7.73 -11.82
CA ASP A 98 9.34 -8.40 -11.01
C ASP A 98 10.61 -7.55 -11.13
N PHE A 99 10.89 -6.73 -10.11
CA PHE A 99 12.00 -5.77 -10.16
C PHE A 99 13.30 -6.37 -9.61
N ASN A 100 13.21 -7.47 -8.87
CA ASN A 100 14.36 -8.15 -8.28
C ASN A 100 14.85 -9.35 -9.14
N ALA A 101 14.08 -9.71 -10.17
CA ALA A 101 14.31 -10.80 -11.11
C ALA A 101 14.38 -12.19 -10.46
N ASP A 102 13.65 -12.42 -9.36
CA ASP A 102 13.57 -13.71 -8.68
C ASP A 102 12.50 -14.65 -9.28
N GLY A 103 11.73 -14.18 -10.26
CA GLY A 103 10.68 -14.93 -10.94
C GLY A 103 9.31 -14.87 -10.24
N ILE A 104 9.19 -14.10 -9.16
CA ILE A 104 7.94 -13.83 -8.45
C ILE A 104 7.45 -12.43 -8.83
N VAL A 105 6.15 -12.32 -9.10
CA VAL A 105 5.54 -11.00 -9.34
C VAL A 105 5.52 -10.23 -8.03
N ASP A 106 6.13 -9.05 -8.03
CA ASP A 106 6.17 -8.13 -6.90
C ASP A 106 5.01 -7.14 -6.93
N ALA A 107 4.64 -6.67 -8.12
CA ALA A 107 3.66 -5.62 -8.29
C ALA A 107 2.95 -5.63 -9.66
N ARG A 108 1.81 -4.96 -9.70
CA ARG A 108 1.07 -4.60 -10.91
C ARG A 108 1.09 -3.09 -11.10
N VAL A 109 1.44 -2.66 -12.31
CA VAL A 109 1.58 -1.25 -12.68
C VAL A 109 0.52 -0.88 -13.70
N GLU A 110 -0.04 0.31 -13.53
CA GLU A 110 -1.02 0.92 -14.40
C GLU A 110 -0.64 2.38 -14.63
N VAL A 111 -0.57 2.79 -15.90
CA VAL A 111 -0.25 4.15 -16.30
C VAL A 111 -1.40 4.72 -17.12
N ARG A 112 -1.75 5.98 -16.84
CA ARG A 112 -2.72 6.76 -17.61
C ARG A 112 -2.30 8.21 -17.73
N CYS A 113 -2.92 8.94 -18.65
CA CYS A 113 -2.86 10.39 -18.65
C CYS A 113 -3.64 10.98 -17.47
N ILE A 114 -3.14 12.08 -16.93
CA ILE A 114 -3.89 12.93 -16.00
C ILE A 114 -4.61 13.97 -16.85
N GLU A 115 -5.94 13.98 -16.81
CA GLU A 115 -6.75 14.80 -17.71
C GLU A 115 -7.88 15.53 -16.96
N SER A 116 -8.53 16.49 -17.63
CA SER A 116 -9.41 17.48 -17.00
C SER A 116 -10.88 17.06 -16.78
N THR A 117 -11.30 15.95 -17.36
CA THR A 117 -12.67 15.42 -17.26
C THR A 117 -12.84 14.45 -16.09
N GLY A 118 -11.75 13.83 -15.60
CA GLY A 118 -11.78 12.82 -14.54
C GLY A 118 -12.44 11.52 -14.99
N GLY A 119 -12.46 11.24 -16.30
CA GLY A 119 -13.06 10.06 -16.87
C GLY A 119 -12.32 8.79 -16.44
N ALA A 120 -13.07 7.71 -16.22
CA ALA A 120 -12.47 6.39 -16.03
C ALA A 120 -11.93 5.89 -17.37
N VAL A 121 -10.65 5.54 -17.40
CA VAL A 121 -10.00 4.94 -18.56
C VAL A 121 -10.32 3.43 -18.56
N PRO A 122 -10.86 2.89 -19.66
CA PRO A 122 -11.15 1.46 -19.76
C PRO A 122 -9.89 0.59 -19.60
N GLY A 123 -10.03 -0.56 -18.93
CA GLY A 123 -8.91 -1.50 -18.71
C GLY A 123 -8.08 -1.21 -17.46
N LEU A 124 -8.33 -0.10 -16.76
CA LEU A 124 -7.68 0.25 -15.50
C LEU A 124 -8.54 -0.06 -14.27
N THR A 125 -7.88 -0.32 -13.15
CA THR A 125 -8.55 -0.49 -11.84
C THR A 125 -9.20 0.80 -11.36
N ALA A 126 -10.10 0.68 -10.38
CA ALA A 126 -10.71 1.85 -9.72
C ALA A 126 -9.64 2.74 -9.05
N ALA A 127 -8.58 2.14 -8.50
CA ALA A 127 -7.47 2.86 -7.90
C ALA A 127 -6.70 3.68 -8.95
N ALA A 128 -6.36 3.06 -10.08
CA ALA A 128 -5.68 3.75 -11.18
C ALA A 128 -6.54 4.82 -11.85
N ASN A 129 -7.87 4.73 -11.74
CA ASN A 129 -8.81 5.74 -12.22
C ASN A 129 -9.08 6.87 -11.22
N ASN A 130 -8.76 6.70 -9.95
CA ASN A 130 -8.91 7.73 -8.93
C ASN A 130 -7.63 8.58 -8.86
N VAL A 131 -7.46 9.47 -9.83
CA VAL A 131 -6.33 10.39 -9.93
C VAL A 131 -6.80 11.85 -9.86
N PRO A 132 -5.99 12.78 -9.36
CA PRO A 132 -6.33 14.20 -9.38
C PRO A 132 -6.60 14.69 -10.80
N VAL A 133 -7.66 15.48 -10.97
CA VAL A 133 -8.03 16.08 -12.25
C VAL A 133 -7.14 17.29 -12.52
N ALA A 134 -6.44 17.29 -13.65
CA ALA A 134 -5.61 18.41 -14.09
C ALA A 134 -5.49 18.40 -15.61
N ALA A 135 -5.12 19.55 -16.21
CA ALA A 135 -4.85 19.60 -17.64
C ALA A 135 -3.70 18.65 -18.00
N HIS A 136 -3.91 17.78 -18.99
CA HIS A 136 -2.89 16.83 -19.44
C HIS A 136 -1.66 17.54 -20.00
N ILE A 137 -1.90 18.51 -20.89
CA ILE A 137 -0.86 19.30 -21.55
C ILE A 137 -0.79 20.68 -20.92
N THR A 138 0.41 21.11 -20.53
CA THR A 138 0.66 22.49 -20.05
C THR A 138 1.98 23.06 -20.53
N ALA A 139 2.13 24.37 -20.39
CA ALA A 139 3.41 25.03 -20.59
C ALA A 139 4.46 24.48 -19.60
N PRO A 140 5.74 24.37 -20.02
CA PRO A 140 6.81 23.99 -19.11
C PRO A 140 6.96 25.01 -17.98
N PRO A 141 7.35 24.58 -16.76
CA PRO A 141 7.57 25.48 -15.64
C PRO A 141 8.59 26.58 -15.94
N GLU A 142 8.39 27.76 -15.35
CA GLU A 142 9.36 28.85 -15.42
C GLU A 142 10.71 28.39 -14.85
N GLY A 143 11.81 28.76 -15.51
CA GLY A 143 13.15 28.36 -15.10
C GLY A 143 13.56 26.92 -15.47
N SER A 144 12.69 26.13 -16.12
CA SER A 144 13.03 24.76 -16.55
C SER A 144 14.02 24.66 -17.71
N GLY A 145 14.42 25.79 -18.32
CA GLY A 145 15.27 25.83 -19.52
C GLY A 145 14.56 25.46 -20.83
N ASN A 146 13.28 25.06 -20.77
CA ASN A 146 12.49 24.73 -21.95
C ASN A 146 11.77 25.97 -22.50
N SER A 147 11.90 26.21 -23.80
CA SER A 147 11.19 27.30 -24.48
C SER A 147 9.69 27.05 -24.53
N LEU A 148 8.89 28.02 -24.10
CA LEU A 148 7.42 28.02 -24.19
C LEU A 148 6.91 27.79 -25.62
N LYS A 149 7.70 28.20 -26.63
CA LYS A 149 7.33 28.05 -28.03
C LYS A 149 7.48 26.60 -28.50
N ASN A 150 8.56 25.92 -28.10
CA ASN A 150 8.96 24.64 -28.68
C ASN A 150 8.59 23.43 -27.82
N PHE A 151 8.34 23.60 -26.53
CA PHE A 151 8.11 22.47 -25.62
C PHE A 151 6.74 22.52 -24.96
N VAL A 152 6.24 21.34 -24.60
CA VAL A 152 5.07 21.12 -23.75
C VAL A 152 5.38 20.09 -22.67
N VAL A 153 4.67 20.18 -21.56
CA VAL A 153 4.68 19.15 -20.51
C VAL A 153 3.42 18.32 -20.65
N ARG A 154 3.58 16.99 -20.60
CA ARG A 154 2.47 16.04 -20.50
C ARG A 154 2.52 15.33 -19.15
N ARG A 155 1.36 15.08 -18.55
CA ARG A 155 1.24 14.50 -17.20
C ARG A 155 0.68 13.09 -17.24
N TYR A 156 1.25 12.23 -16.43
CA TYR A 156 0.83 10.83 -16.33
C TYR A 156 0.66 10.47 -14.85
N ALA A 157 -0.30 9.61 -14.57
CA ALA A 157 -0.44 8.97 -13.28
C ALA A 157 0.06 7.53 -13.42
N VAL A 158 0.97 7.15 -12.53
CA VAL A 158 1.43 5.78 -12.39
C VAL A 158 0.87 5.26 -11.08
N THR A 159 0.06 4.21 -11.16
CA THR A 159 -0.51 3.51 -10.01
C THR A 159 0.11 2.13 -9.95
N VAL A 160 0.71 1.82 -8.80
CA VAL A 160 1.34 0.53 -8.56
C VAL A 160 0.65 -0.14 -7.39
N THR A 161 0.27 -1.38 -7.58
CA THR A 161 -0.39 -2.21 -6.57
C THR A 161 0.52 -3.39 -6.26
N SER A 162 0.78 -3.67 -4.98
CA SER A 162 1.53 -4.87 -4.57
C SER A 162 0.88 -6.13 -5.16
N ALA A 163 1.65 -7.20 -5.39
CA ALA A 163 1.10 -8.46 -5.93
C ALA A 163 -0.05 -9.04 -5.10
N THR A 164 -0.07 -8.75 -3.79
CA THR A 164 -1.14 -9.14 -2.87
C THR A 164 -2.41 -8.28 -2.97
N GLY A 165 -2.34 -7.10 -3.59
CA GLY A 165 -3.46 -6.17 -3.74
C GLY A 165 -3.70 -5.20 -2.57
N ASN A 166 -2.99 -5.40 -1.45
CA ASN A 166 -3.26 -4.69 -0.19
C ASN A 166 -2.66 -3.29 -0.13
N THR A 167 -1.51 -3.08 -0.76
CA THR A 167 -0.78 -1.82 -0.73
C THR A 167 -0.74 -1.22 -2.11
N GLN A 168 -1.03 0.08 -2.19
CA GLN A 168 -1.07 0.83 -3.43
C GLN A 168 -0.30 2.13 -3.28
N THR A 169 0.53 2.44 -4.27
CA THR A 169 1.28 3.69 -4.37
C THR A 169 0.95 4.36 -5.68
N GLN A 170 0.62 5.65 -5.63
CA GLN A 170 0.29 6.42 -6.82
C GLN A 170 1.19 7.65 -6.90
N ALA A 171 1.74 7.90 -8.10
CA ALA A 171 2.57 9.06 -8.37
C ALA A 171 2.08 9.80 -9.62
N GLY A 172 1.98 11.12 -9.52
CA GLY A 172 1.85 12.00 -10.66
C GLY A 172 3.23 12.34 -11.22
N VAL A 173 3.48 11.99 -12.47
CA VAL A 173 4.74 12.26 -13.17
C VAL A 173 4.50 13.11 -14.39
N TRP A 174 5.55 13.79 -14.84
CA TRP A 174 5.47 14.61 -16.03
C TRP A 174 6.74 14.52 -16.85
N LYS A 175 6.60 14.65 -18.17
CA LYS A 175 7.74 14.67 -19.09
C LYS A 175 7.55 15.79 -20.11
N THR A 176 8.66 16.40 -20.50
CA THR A 176 8.69 17.46 -21.51
C THR A 176 8.87 16.86 -22.89
N PHE A 177 8.07 17.33 -23.84
CA PHE A 177 8.10 16.93 -25.24
C PHE A 177 8.29 18.14 -26.13
N ASN A 178 8.97 17.94 -27.25
CA ASN A 178 9.00 18.92 -28.33
C ASN A 178 7.62 18.99 -29.00
N LYS A 179 7.23 20.16 -29.49
CA LYS A 179 5.99 20.35 -30.28
C LYS A 179 6.15 19.96 -31.75
N PHE A 180 7.39 19.74 -32.20
CA PHE A 180 7.76 19.38 -33.57
C PHE A 180 8.28 17.95 -33.65
#